data_AF-A0Q3D5-F1
#
_entry.id   AF-A0Q3D5-F1
#
_cell.length_a   1.000
_cell.length_b   1.000
_cell.length_c   1.000
_cell.angle_alpha   90.00
_cell.angle_beta   90.00
_cell.angle_gamma   90.00
#
_symmetry.space_group_name_H-M   'P 1'
#
loop_
_entity.id
_entity.type
_entity.pdbx_description
1 polymer ?
#
loop_
_entity_poly.entity_id
_entity_poly.type
_entity_poly.pdbx_seq_one_letter_code
_entity_poly.pdbx_strand_id
1 'polypeptide(L)'
;MNLNINEKNKAPSIEKRYGNLIVETTIKEDRGIIDLTNPSSYRNTMNYAINEVASTRISEDYNSEVKVHNVKKHKKINTVISSDSSIKLKRGQKIALNKGSNKLSKLVVSLEWDINYSGSHEFDLDTSIFMLDINKNTAEDKFIFYGNPKSIENSVVLGEDFNLKLKDYYDERIMIDLDLVPDNIEKLAITVTIYDGEKRGQNFSSISNGIIRIIDSLGKDELFSYEFNEGLKLETAVVVAEIYRHNGQWKLNPVGNGFNGGLEALCENYGIKVQ
;
A
#
# COMPACT_ATOMS: atom_id res chain seq x y z
N MET A 1 -42.46 -20.94 -19.90
CA MET A 1 -41.20 -21.15 -19.16
C MET A 1 -40.24 -20.07 -19.65
N ASN A 2 -40.03 -19.02 -18.86
CA ASN A 2 -39.27 -17.85 -19.29
C ASN A 2 -37.77 -18.13 -19.15
N LEU A 3 -37.07 -18.13 -20.28
CA LEU A 3 -35.61 -18.12 -20.35
C LEU A 3 -35.17 -16.66 -20.47
N ASN A 4 -34.52 -16.15 -19.43
CA ASN A 4 -33.86 -14.84 -19.48
C ASN A 4 -32.35 -15.10 -19.60
N ILE A 5 -31.85 -15.04 -20.83
CA ILE A 5 -30.44 -15.15 -21.17
C ILE A 5 -30.00 -13.75 -21.60
N ASN A 6 -29.25 -13.05 -20.75
CA ASN A 6 -28.46 -11.87 -21.14
C ASN A 6 -27.29 -11.69 -20.16
N GLU A 7 -26.37 -12.66 -20.15
CA GLU A 7 -25.01 -12.56 -19.59
C GLU A 7 -23.97 -12.60 -20.73
N LYS A 8 -24.14 -11.77 -21.77
CA LYS A 8 -23.09 -11.56 -22.78
C LYS A 8 -22.80 -10.06 -22.87
N ASN A 9 -21.53 -9.71 -22.61
CA ASN A 9 -20.90 -8.38 -22.74
C ASN A 9 -20.93 -7.47 -21.50
N LYS A 10 -20.39 -7.91 -20.35
CA LYS A 10 -19.79 -6.98 -19.39
C LYS A 10 -18.35 -6.70 -19.85
N ALA A 11 -18.08 -5.49 -20.31
CA ALA A 11 -16.72 -5.04 -20.53
C ALA A 11 -15.94 -5.07 -19.19
N PRO A 12 -14.63 -5.35 -19.20
CA PRO A 12 -13.84 -5.43 -17.97
C PRO A 12 -13.91 -4.09 -17.23
N SER A 13 -14.27 -4.16 -15.94
CA SER A 13 -14.25 -3.01 -15.05
C SER A 13 -12.90 -2.95 -14.35
N ILE A 14 -12.26 -1.78 -14.36
CA ILE A 14 -11.00 -1.52 -13.64
C ILE A 14 -11.34 -0.64 -12.44
N GLU A 15 -10.92 -1.10 -11.26
CA GLU A 15 -10.97 -0.34 -10.00
C GLU A 15 -9.61 0.35 -9.82
N LYS A 16 -9.60 1.68 -9.65
CA LYS A 16 -8.39 2.44 -9.31
C LYS A 16 -8.65 3.34 -8.10
N ARG A 17 -7.62 3.49 -7.27
CA ARG A 17 -7.63 4.33 -6.07
C ARG A 17 -7.00 5.67 -6.33
N TYR A 18 -7.63 6.72 -5.81
CA TYR A 18 -7.15 8.09 -5.91
C TYR A 18 -7.40 8.80 -4.58
N GLY A 19 -6.41 8.70 -3.69
CA GLY A 19 -6.54 9.12 -2.29
C GLY A 19 -7.75 8.48 -1.63
N ASN A 20 -8.68 9.28 -1.12
CA ASN A 20 -9.91 8.77 -0.48
C ASN A 20 -11.03 8.33 -1.43
N LEU A 21 -10.76 8.16 -2.73
CA LEU A 21 -11.77 7.73 -3.71
C LEU A 21 -11.40 6.39 -4.34
N ILE A 22 -12.39 5.49 -4.38
CA ILE A 22 -12.35 4.30 -5.22
C ILE A 22 -13.22 4.59 -6.45
N VAL A 23 -12.62 4.48 -7.64
CA VAL A 23 -13.28 4.75 -8.91
C VAL A 23 -13.37 3.46 -9.72
N GLU A 24 -14.59 2.99 -9.96
CA GLU A 24 -14.88 1.86 -10.85
C GLU A 24 -15.20 2.40 -12.25
N THR A 25 -14.37 2.04 -13.23
CA THR A 25 -14.54 2.45 -14.63
C THR A 25 -14.82 1.24 -15.52
N THR A 26 -15.66 1.40 -16.53
CA THR A 26 -15.77 0.41 -17.63
C THR A 26 -15.46 1.12 -18.93
N ILE A 27 -14.56 0.54 -19.71
CA ILE A 27 -14.16 1.04 -21.04
C ILE A 27 -14.98 0.31 -22.09
N LYS A 28 -15.59 1.04 -23.03
CA LYS A 28 -16.20 0.45 -24.22
C LYS A 28 -15.50 1.01 -25.45
N GLU A 29 -14.76 0.15 -26.16
CA GLU A 29 -14.00 0.51 -27.37
C GLU A 29 -14.74 0.02 -28.61
N ASP A 30 -14.96 0.89 -29.60
CA ASP A 30 -15.44 0.48 -30.93
C ASP A 30 -14.29 0.28 -31.94
N ARG A 31 -13.03 0.65 -31.59
CA ARG A 31 -11.73 0.19 -32.15
C ARG A 31 -10.58 1.05 -31.59
N GLY A 32 -9.77 0.50 -30.70
CA GLY A 32 -8.47 1.07 -30.27
C GLY A 32 -8.35 1.27 -28.76
N ILE A 33 -7.15 1.00 -28.24
CA ILE A 33 -6.82 0.93 -26.80
C ILE A 33 -6.69 2.34 -26.20
N ILE A 34 -7.47 2.66 -25.16
CA ILE A 34 -7.21 3.83 -24.30
C ILE A 34 -6.40 3.40 -23.08
N ASP A 35 -5.29 4.11 -22.85
CA ASP A 35 -4.44 3.92 -21.70
C ASP A 35 -4.86 4.81 -20.52
N LEU A 36 -5.55 4.21 -19.54
CA LEU A 36 -5.96 4.85 -18.29
C LEU A 36 -4.81 5.04 -17.28
N THR A 37 -3.55 4.85 -17.71
CA THR A 37 -2.35 5.20 -16.94
C THR A 37 -1.89 6.65 -17.19
N ASN A 38 -2.50 7.38 -18.13
CA ASN A 38 -2.14 8.76 -18.50
C ASN A 38 -3.04 9.85 -17.84
N PRO A 39 -2.51 10.70 -16.93
CA PRO A 39 -3.27 11.71 -16.19
C PRO A 39 -3.73 12.96 -16.95
N SER A 40 -3.39 13.17 -18.22
CA SER A 40 -3.99 14.29 -18.99
C SER A 40 -5.49 14.06 -19.25
N SER A 41 -5.93 12.81 -19.34
CA SER A 41 -7.35 12.40 -19.43
C SER A 41 -8.09 12.55 -18.09
N TYR A 42 -7.38 12.79 -16.99
CA TYR A 42 -7.88 12.80 -15.61
C TYR A 42 -8.49 14.15 -15.19
N ARG A 43 -8.04 15.28 -15.73
CA ARG A 43 -8.50 16.62 -15.30
C ARG A 43 -9.98 16.89 -15.62
N ASN A 44 -10.51 16.26 -16.66
CA ASN A 44 -11.95 16.31 -16.99
C ASN A 44 -12.81 15.39 -16.11
N THR A 45 -12.22 14.49 -15.31
CA THR A 45 -12.98 13.52 -14.49
C THR A 45 -13.24 14.03 -13.06
N MET A 46 -12.26 14.74 -12.48
CA MET A 46 -12.32 15.27 -11.10
C MET A 46 -13.41 16.35 -10.90
N ASN A 47 -13.63 17.23 -11.88
CA ASN A 47 -14.67 18.27 -11.79
C ASN A 47 -16.10 17.68 -11.81
N TYR A 48 -16.27 16.44 -12.28
CA TYR A 48 -17.58 15.81 -12.46
C TYR A 48 -17.93 14.85 -11.32
N ALA A 49 -16.94 14.15 -10.74
CA ALA A 49 -17.14 13.20 -9.64
C ALA A 49 -17.59 13.83 -8.30
N ILE A 50 -17.39 15.13 -8.12
CA ILE A 50 -17.80 15.88 -6.91
C ILE A 50 -19.32 16.15 -6.90
N ASN A 51 -19.98 16.11 -8.05
CA ASN A 51 -21.42 16.25 -8.16
C ASN A 51 -22.02 14.87 -8.44
N GLU A 52 -22.78 14.30 -7.50
CA GLU A 52 -23.44 12.98 -7.63
C GLU A 52 -24.32 12.83 -8.89
N VAL A 53 -23.73 12.68 -10.07
CA VAL A 53 -24.48 12.51 -11.32
C VAL A 53 -23.81 11.49 -12.21
N ALA A 54 -24.65 10.51 -12.55
CA ALA A 54 -24.57 9.52 -13.59
C ALA A 54 -23.66 9.87 -14.79
N SER A 55 -22.83 8.87 -15.17
CA SER A 55 -22.32 8.66 -16.53
C SER A 55 -21.93 9.91 -17.32
N THR A 56 -20.67 10.32 -17.22
CA THR A 56 -20.11 11.39 -18.07
C THR A 56 -19.19 10.78 -19.12
N ARG A 57 -19.32 11.24 -20.38
CA ARG A 57 -18.42 10.88 -21.50
C ARG A 57 -17.11 11.65 -21.38
N ILE A 58 -15.99 10.94 -21.38
CA ILE A 58 -14.66 11.54 -21.27
C ILE A 58 -13.79 11.01 -22.42
N SER A 59 -13.78 11.74 -23.53
CA SER A 59 -12.76 11.64 -24.58
C SER A 59 -12.83 12.88 -25.49
N GLU A 60 -11.67 13.44 -25.87
CA GLU A 60 -11.54 14.43 -26.96
C GLU A 60 -11.51 13.75 -28.34
N ASP A 61 -11.38 12.42 -28.37
CA ASP A 61 -11.50 11.59 -29.57
C ASP A 61 -12.92 11.02 -29.67
N TYR A 62 -13.65 11.38 -30.73
CA TYR A 62 -15.04 10.96 -31.02
C TYR A 62 -15.30 9.44 -31.10
N ASN A 63 -14.31 8.59 -30.84
CA ASN A 63 -14.34 7.15 -31.15
C ASN A 63 -14.33 6.21 -29.92
N SER A 64 -14.35 6.73 -28.69
CA SER A 64 -14.32 5.91 -27.47
C SER A 64 -15.16 6.50 -26.34
N GLU A 65 -15.79 5.65 -25.51
CA GLU A 65 -16.63 6.08 -24.38
C GLU A 65 -16.09 5.50 -23.05
N VAL A 66 -15.48 6.35 -22.21
CA VAL A 66 -15.17 6.01 -20.81
C VAL A 66 -16.39 6.31 -19.95
N LYS A 67 -16.91 5.31 -19.25
CA LYS A 67 -18.01 5.49 -18.29
C LYS A 67 -17.51 5.24 -16.87
N VAL A 68 -17.65 6.26 -16.03
CA VAL A 68 -17.52 6.14 -14.57
C VAL A 68 -18.85 5.59 -14.04
N HIS A 69 -18.80 4.43 -13.38
CA HIS A 69 -20.00 3.75 -12.89
C HIS A 69 -20.21 3.98 -11.40
N ASN A 70 -19.11 4.17 -10.66
CA ASN A 70 -19.14 4.30 -9.21
C ASN A 70 -17.98 5.16 -8.75
N VAL A 71 -18.28 6.16 -7.94
CA VAL A 71 -17.28 6.92 -7.18
C VAL A 71 -17.66 6.76 -5.73
N LYS A 72 -16.89 5.96 -4.99
CA LYS A 72 -17.13 5.75 -3.56
C LYS A 72 -16.10 6.55 -2.78
N LYS A 73 -16.57 7.37 -1.84
CA LYS A 73 -15.71 7.91 -0.77
C LYS A 73 -15.29 6.76 0.14
N HIS A 74 -14.01 6.67 0.46
CA HIS A 74 -13.49 5.75 1.46
C HIS A 74 -14.33 5.88 2.74
N LYS A 75 -14.80 4.76 3.27
CA LYS A 75 -15.52 4.77 4.56
C LYS A 75 -14.56 5.26 5.63
N LYS A 76 -14.97 6.24 6.43
CA LYS A 76 -14.18 6.72 7.58
C LYS A 76 -13.88 5.55 8.54
N ILE A 77 -12.59 5.38 8.83
CA ILE A 77 -11.98 4.31 9.64
C ILE A 77 -12.62 4.17 11.04
N ASN A 78 -13.04 5.28 11.65
CA ASN A 78 -13.55 5.35 13.03
C ASN A 78 -14.84 4.53 13.29
N THR A 79 -15.39 3.85 12.28
CA THR A 79 -16.58 2.98 12.46
C THR A 79 -16.19 1.50 12.66
N VAL A 80 -14.93 1.11 12.40
CA VAL A 80 -14.51 -0.31 12.40
C VAL A 80 -13.36 -0.59 13.37
N ILE A 81 -12.38 0.31 13.48
CA ILE A 81 -11.23 0.17 14.38
C ILE A 81 -11.21 1.36 15.33
N SER A 82 -11.06 1.10 16.63
CA SER A 82 -10.87 2.14 17.64
C SER A 82 -9.46 2.74 17.50
N SER A 83 -9.38 4.06 17.29
CA SER A 83 -8.12 4.80 17.22
C SER A 83 -7.92 5.75 18.42
N ASP A 84 -8.86 5.79 19.37
CA ASP A 84 -8.89 6.77 20.46
C ASP A 84 -7.70 6.63 21.42
N SER A 85 -7.14 5.41 21.51
CA SER A 85 -5.97 5.07 22.32
C SER A 85 -4.68 4.91 21.48
N SER A 86 -4.72 5.17 20.17
CA SER A 86 -3.56 4.99 19.28
C SER A 86 -2.42 5.93 19.65
N ILE A 87 -1.23 5.37 19.78
CA ILE A 87 -0.03 6.14 20.09
C ILE A 87 0.62 6.59 18.77
N LYS A 88 0.59 7.90 18.52
CA LYS A 88 1.32 8.52 17.41
C LYS A 88 2.82 8.58 17.71
N LEU A 89 3.60 7.85 16.95
CA LEU A 89 5.05 7.77 17.10
C LEU A 89 5.76 8.81 16.24
N LYS A 90 6.96 9.19 16.66
CA LYS A 90 7.91 9.97 15.86
C LYS A 90 9.04 9.10 15.34
N ARG A 91 9.72 9.57 14.31
CA ARG A 91 10.94 8.94 13.77
C ARG A 91 11.92 8.59 14.90
N GLY A 92 12.37 7.34 14.95
CA GLY A 92 13.30 6.80 15.95
C GLY A 92 12.68 6.47 17.32
N GLN A 93 11.39 6.75 17.55
CA GLN A 93 10.71 6.45 18.81
C GLN A 93 10.39 4.95 18.91
N LYS A 94 11.38 4.19 19.39
CA LYS A 94 11.29 2.73 19.53
C LYS A 94 10.33 2.33 20.65
N ILE A 95 9.44 1.38 20.36
CA ILE A 95 8.48 0.83 21.33
C ILE A 95 8.51 -0.70 21.33
N ALA A 96 8.24 -1.33 22.48
CA ALA A 96 8.10 -2.78 22.57
C ALA A 96 6.69 -3.20 22.13
N LEU A 97 6.61 -4.20 21.26
CA LEU A 97 5.34 -4.77 20.79
C LEU A 97 4.80 -5.82 21.76
N ASN A 98 5.66 -6.44 22.56
CA ASN A 98 5.30 -7.55 23.46
C ASN A 98 5.51 -7.24 24.96
N LYS A 99 5.30 -5.98 25.39
CA LYS A 99 5.42 -5.56 26.80
C LYS A 99 4.05 -5.25 27.43
N GLY A 100 3.82 -5.73 28.65
CA GLY A 100 2.58 -5.50 29.41
C GLY A 100 1.48 -6.49 29.07
N SER A 101 0.22 -6.05 29.08
CA SER A 101 -0.96 -6.85 28.66
C SER A 101 -0.99 -7.16 27.16
N ASN A 102 -0.22 -6.43 26.35
CA ASN A 102 -0.14 -6.56 24.90
C ASN A 102 0.99 -7.52 24.52
N LYS A 103 0.80 -8.83 24.75
CA LYS A 103 1.61 -9.84 24.04
C LYS A 103 1.12 -9.94 22.61
N LEU A 104 1.50 -8.99 21.77
CA LEU A 104 1.24 -9.07 20.33
C LEU A 104 2.14 -10.14 19.76
N SER A 105 1.59 -11.33 19.53
CA SER A 105 2.20 -12.34 18.66
C SER A 105 1.74 -12.16 17.22
N LYS A 106 0.51 -11.69 17.01
CA LYS A 106 -0.05 -11.43 15.69
C LYS A 106 -0.47 -9.98 15.58
N LEU A 107 -0.18 -9.38 14.43
CA LEU A 107 -0.54 -8.00 14.12
C LEU A 107 -0.81 -7.83 12.63
N VAL A 108 -1.58 -6.78 12.32
CA VAL A 108 -1.72 -6.29 10.95
C VAL A 108 -0.98 -4.96 10.87
N VAL A 109 -0.06 -4.86 9.91
CA VAL A 109 0.49 -3.57 9.49
C VAL A 109 -0.37 -3.07 8.34
N SER A 110 -0.84 -1.84 8.42
CA SER A 110 -1.53 -1.19 7.31
C SER A 110 -0.78 0.05 6.86
N LEU A 111 -0.76 0.30 5.56
CA LEU A 111 -0.20 1.51 4.98
C LEU A 111 -1.28 2.24 4.16
N GLU A 112 -1.20 3.56 4.19
CA GLU A 112 -2.08 4.46 3.46
C GLU A 112 -1.26 5.65 2.93
N TRP A 113 -1.62 6.16 1.76
CA TRP A 113 -1.02 7.35 1.20
C TRP A 113 -1.97 8.05 0.21
N ASP A 114 -1.79 9.35 0.06
CA ASP A 114 -2.43 10.15 -0.99
C ASP A 114 -1.40 10.58 -2.04
N ILE A 115 -1.75 10.42 -3.31
CA ILE A 115 -0.91 10.80 -4.45
C ILE A 115 -1.36 12.18 -4.98
N ASN A 116 -0.48 13.17 -4.88
CA ASN A 116 -0.63 14.52 -5.41
C ASN A 116 0.27 14.72 -6.65
N TYR A 117 0.08 13.88 -7.66
CA TYR A 117 0.85 13.91 -8.89
C TYR A 117 -0.02 14.28 -10.10
N SER A 118 0.53 15.07 -11.02
CA SER A 118 -0.17 15.57 -12.21
C SER A 118 0.61 15.37 -13.52
N GLY A 119 1.69 14.59 -13.49
CA GLY A 119 2.46 14.26 -14.69
C GLY A 119 1.78 13.22 -15.58
N SER A 120 2.42 12.79 -16.67
CA SER A 120 1.81 11.95 -17.72
C SER A 120 1.88 10.43 -17.47
N HIS A 121 2.62 9.98 -16.46
CA HIS A 121 2.82 8.55 -16.17
C HIS A 121 2.00 8.12 -14.95
N GLU A 122 1.62 6.85 -14.89
CA GLU A 122 1.01 6.27 -13.68
C GLU A 122 1.99 6.31 -12.51
N PHE A 123 1.45 6.68 -11.35
CA PHE A 123 2.18 6.77 -10.11
C PHE A 123 1.73 5.61 -9.24
N ASP A 124 2.63 4.64 -9.09
CA ASP A 124 2.34 3.38 -8.41
C ASP A 124 3.33 3.17 -7.26
N LEU A 125 2.82 2.76 -6.11
CA LEU A 125 3.61 2.53 -4.91
C LEU A 125 3.46 1.08 -4.50
N ASP A 126 4.60 0.41 -4.40
CA ASP A 126 4.68 -0.98 -3.96
C ASP A 126 5.18 -1.04 -2.52
N THR A 127 4.56 -1.92 -1.72
CA THR A 127 5.08 -2.30 -0.41
C THR A 127 5.88 -3.59 -0.51
N SER A 128 7.04 -3.62 0.15
CA SER A 128 7.83 -4.85 0.27
C SER A 128 8.46 -4.99 1.65
N ILE A 129 8.72 -6.24 2.06
CA ILE A 129 9.25 -6.60 3.37
C ILE A 129 10.52 -7.42 3.19
N PHE A 130 11.61 -6.92 3.75
CA PHE A 130 12.88 -7.64 3.82
C PHE A 130 12.99 -8.31 5.19
N MET A 131 13.00 -9.64 5.22
CA MET A 131 13.30 -10.38 6.46
C MET A 131 14.82 -10.52 6.56
N LEU A 132 15.43 -9.79 7.50
CA LEU A 132 16.87 -9.65 7.62
C LEU A 132 17.45 -10.61 8.67
N ASP A 133 18.61 -11.18 8.36
CA ASP A 133 19.46 -11.87 9.31
C ASP A 133 20.22 -10.89 10.25
N ILE A 134 21.05 -11.45 11.13
CA ILE A 134 21.90 -10.68 12.05
C ILE A 134 22.89 -9.74 11.35
N ASN A 135 23.27 -10.05 10.10
CA ASN A 135 24.18 -9.25 9.29
C ASN A 135 23.45 -8.19 8.45
N LYS A 136 22.11 -8.09 8.59
CA LYS A 136 21.22 -7.22 7.81
C LYS A 136 21.09 -7.64 6.34
N ASN A 137 21.34 -8.91 6.03
CA ASN A 137 21.14 -9.46 4.69
C ASN A 137 19.79 -10.17 4.59
N THR A 138 19.21 -10.18 3.40
CA THR A 138 18.00 -10.93 3.06
C THR A 138 18.29 -11.93 1.95
N ALA A 139 17.83 -13.16 2.14
CA ALA A 139 17.79 -14.17 1.09
C ALA A 139 16.58 -13.96 0.18
N GLU A 140 16.63 -14.44 -1.06
CA GLU A 140 15.56 -14.25 -2.05
C GLU A 140 14.18 -14.75 -1.56
N ASP A 141 14.14 -15.92 -0.90
CA ASP A 141 12.92 -16.51 -0.33
C ASP A 141 12.41 -15.79 0.93
N LYS A 142 13.22 -14.85 1.44
CA LYS A 142 12.96 -14.00 2.61
C LYS A 142 12.65 -12.55 2.22
N PHE A 143 12.54 -12.28 0.92
CA PHE A 143 12.06 -11.02 0.37
C PHE A 143 10.60 -11.15 -0.05
N ILE A 144 9.72 -10.39 0.63
CA ILE A 144 8.26 -10.47 0.46
C ILE A 144 7.79 -9.25 -0.32
N PHE A 145 7.14 -9.46 -1.46
CA PHE A 145 6.66 -8.43 -2.38
C PHE A 145 5.53 -9.01 -3.25
N TYR A 146 4.96 -8.25 -4.19
CA TYR A 146 3.85 -8.72 -5.01
C TYR A 146 4.11 -10.06 -5.75
N GLY A 147 5.35 -10.32 -6.18
CA GLY A 147 5.74 -11.57 -6.86
C GLY A 147 6.05 -12.73 -5.91
N ASN A 148 6.29 -12.44 -4.63
CA ASN A 148 6.47 -13.41 -3.56
C ASN A 148 5.71 -12.93 -2.30
N PRO A 149 4.37 -13.00 -2.29
CA PRO A 149 3.56 -12.27 -1.30
C PRO A 149 3.57 -12.89 0.10
N LYS A 150 4.25 -14.03 0.31
CA LYS A 150 4.28 -14.73 1.59
C LYS A 150 5.64 -15.36 1.87
N SER A 151 6.06 -15.25 3.12
CA SER A 151 7.19 -16.04 3.62
C SER A 151 6.85 -17.54 3.63
N ILE A 152 7.87 -18.39 3.55
CA ILE A 152 7.72 -19.87 3.60
C ILE A 152 6.94 -20.30 4.84
N GLU A 153 7.22 -19.67 5.98
CA GLU A 153 6.61 -19.98 7.27
C GLU A 153 5.19 -19.39 7.43
N ASN A 154 4.74 -18.57 6.47
CA ASN A 154 3.55 -17.71 6.57
C ASN A 154 3.58 -16.74 7.77
N SER A 155 4.79 -16.43 8.27
CA SER A 155 5.01 -15.46 9.35
C SER A 155 4.79 -14.01 8.90
N VAL A 156 4.99 -13.75 7.61
CA VAL A 156 4.69 -12.48 6.93
C VAL A 156 3.92 -12.79 5.66
N VAL A 157 2.78 -12.13 5.46
CA VAL A 157 1.95 -12.22 4.26
C VAL A 157 1.46 -10.83 3.85
N LEU A 158 1.83 -10.39 2.65
CA LEU A 158 1.42 -9.14 2.02
C LEU A 158 0.02 -9.29 1.41
N GLY A 159 -0.80 -8.25 1.55
CA GLY A 159 -2.18 -8.18 1.05
C GLY A 159 -3.25 -8.80 1.95
N GLU A 160 -2.88 -9.44 3.07
CA GLU A 160 -3.79 -10.17 3.97
C GLU A 160 -4.00 -9.47 5.31
N ASP A 161 -5.10 -9.79 6.00
CA ASP A 161 -5.52 -9.11 7.25
C ASP A 161 -6.30 -9.97 8.25
N PHE A 162 -6.03 -11.28 8.36
CA PHE A 162 -6.77 -12.19 9.25
C PHE A 162 -8.32 -12.17 9.08
N ASN A 163 -8.82 -11.88 7.87
CA ASN A 163 -10.25 -11.74 7.53
C ASN A 163 -10.94 -10.52 8.16
N LEU A 164 -10.18 -9.49 8.51
CA LEU A 164 -10.71 -8.24 9.04
C LEU A 164 -11.37 -7.36 7.97
N LYS A 165 -11.21 -7.70 6.67
CA LYS A 165 -11.79 -6.97 5.52
C LYS A 165 -11.35 -5.51 5.49
N LEU A 166 -10.13 -5.25 5.93
CA LEU A 166 -9.51 -3.92 5.95
C LEU A 166 -9.07 -3.46 4.56
N LYS A 167 -9.24 -4.32 3.55
CA LYS A 167 -8.93 -4.01 2.16
C LYS A 167 -9.64 -2.78 1.64
N ASP A 168 -10.85 -2.50 2.08
CA ASP A 168 -11.62 -1.35 1.60
C ASP A 168 -11.22 -0.02 2.30
N TYR A 169 -10.13 -0.04 3.10
CA TYR A 169 -9.75 1.06 3.98
C TYR A 169 -8.27 1.46 3.90
N TYR A 170 -7.38 0.54 3.53
CA TYR A 170 -5.94 0.78 3.46
C TYR A 170 -5.39 0.34 2.12
N ASP A 171 -4.40 1.06 1.60
CA ASP A 171 -3.74 0.78 0.33
C ASP A 171 -3.01 -0.54 0.40
N GLU A 172 -2.22 -0.73 1.46
CA GLU A 172 -1.49 -1.96 1.68
C GLU A 172 -1.71 -2.53 3.08
N ARG A 173 -1.63 -3.86 3.17
CA ARG A 173 -1.82 -4.62 4.41
C ARG A 173 -0.81 -5.73 4.50
N ILE A 174 -0.28 -5.97 5.69
CA ILE A 174 0.67 -7.03 5.96
C ILE A 174 0.22 -7.76 7.22
N MET A 175 -0.08 -9.03 7.06
CA MET A 175 -0.35 -9.94 8.16
C MET A 175 0.99 -10.44 8.70
N ILE A 176 1.25 -10.24 9.99
CA ILE A 176 2.49 -10.69 10.64
C ILE A 176 2.16 -11.56 11.86
N ASP A 177 2.72 -12.77 11.89
CA ASP A 177 2.76 -13.67 13.03
C ASP A 177 4.21 -13.79 13.52
N LEU A 178 4.53 -13.02 14.55
CA LEU A 178 5.85 -12.88 15.16
C LEU A 178 6.35 -14.18 15.82
N ASP A 179 5.44 -15.09 16.19
CA ASP A 179 5.80 -16.39 16.77
C ASP A 179 6.25 -17.38 15.69
N LEU A 180 5.88 -17.15 14.42
CA LEU A 180 6.27 -17.97 13.27
C LEU A 180 7.53 -17.45 12.55
N VAL A 181 8.02 -16.24 12.90
CA VAL A 181 9.22 -15.68 12.30
C VAL A 181 10.43 -16.53 12.71
N PRO A 182 11.21 -17.10 11.76
CA PRO A 182 12.36 -17.94 12.05
C PRO A 182 13.39 -17.27 12.97
N ASP A 183 14.08 -18.06 13.79
CA ASP A 183 15.05 -17.54 14.76
C ASP A 183 16.30 -16.91 14.14
N ASN A 184 16.61 -17.24 12.89
CA ASN A 184 17.70 -16.60 12.15
C ASN A 184 17.32 -15.22 11.58
N ILE A 185 16.05 -14.79 11.73
CA ILE A 185 15.57 -13.48 11.30
C ILE A 185 15.49 -12.54 12.51
N GLU A 186 16.29 -11.49 12.47
CA GLU A 186 16.40 -10.50 13.54
C GLU A 186 15.51 -9.28 13.31
N LYS A 187 15.12 -9.04 12.05
CA LYS A 187 14.39 -7.84 11.67
C LYS A 187 13.48 -8.06 10.45
N LEU A 188 12.33 -7.40 10.47
CA LEU A 188 11.45 -7.21 9.33
C LEU A 188 11.53 -5.71 8.95
N ALA A 189 12.14 -5.39 7.81
CA ALA A 189 12.16 -4.02 7.29
C ALA A 189 10.99 -3.83 6.32
N ILE A 190 10.05 -2.96 6.67
CA ILE A 190 8.87 -2.65 5.87
C ILE A 190 9.19 -1.41 5.04
N THR A 191 9.04 -1.53 3.73
CA THR A 191 9.47 -0.52 2.78
C THR A 191 8.37 -0.18 1.79
N VAL A 192 8.42 1.04 1.25
CA VAL A 192 7.55 1.49 0.17
C VAL A 192 8.43 2.06 -0.95
N THR A 193 8.14 1.71 -2.19
CA THR A 193 8.89 2.14 -3.37
C THR A 193 7.96 2.64 -4.46
N ILE A 194 8.38 3.67 -5.19
CA ILE A 194 7.67 4.13 -6.39
C ILE A 194 8.16 3.32 -7.58
N TYR A 195 7.25 2.59 -8.23
CA TYR A 195 7.59 1.75 -9.37
C TYR A 195 8.14 2.59 -10.53
N ASP A 196 9.36 2.27 -10.98
CA ASP A 196 10.09 3.04 -12.00
C ASP A 196 10.19 4.56 -11.71
N GLY A 197 10.17 4.95 -10.43
CA GLY A 197 10.04 6.35 -10.02
C GLY A 197 11.07 7.28 -10.66
N GLU A 198 12.35 6.90 -10.69
CA GLU A 198 13.40 7.72 -11.33
C GLU A 198 13.19 7.88 -12.83
N LYS A 199 12.86 6.79 -13.53
CA LYS A 199 12.61 6.82 -14.99
C LYS A 199 11.39 7.69 -15.33
N ARG A 200 10.40 7.72 -14.44
CA ARG A 200 9.15 8.48 -14.59
C ARG A 200 9.22 9.90 -14.02
N GLY A 201 10.35 10.29 -13.42
CA GLY A 201 10.51 11.58 -12.74
C GLY A 201 9.57 11.74 -11.54
N GLN A 202 9.23 10.64 -10.87
CA GLN A 202 8.37 10.56 -9.71
C GLN A 202 9.20 10.36 -8.44
N ASN A 203 8.75 10.94 -7.34
CA ASN A 203 9.42 10.86 -6.04
C ASN A 203 8.42 11.09 -4.90
N PHE A 204 8.86 10.87 -3.67
CA PHE A 204 8.01 10.98 -2.49
C PHE A 204 7.51 12.41 -2.19
N SER A 205 7.98 13.47 -2.88
CA SER A 205 7.40 14.81 -2.73
C SER A 205 5.96 14.90 -3.25
N SER A 206 5.56 13.99 -4.14
CA SER A 206 4.17 13.87 -4.61
C SER A 206 3.28 13.05 -3.68
N ILE A 207 3.78 12.60 -2.52
CA ILE A 207 3.04 11.81 -1.55
C ILE A 207 2.68 12.65 -0.33
N SER A 208 1.39 12.66 0.03
CA SER A 208 0.90 13.18 1.31
C SER A 208 0.23 12.09 2.14
N ASN A 209 0.02 12.33 3.43
CA ASN A 209 -0.67 11.40 4.33
C ASN A 209 -0.11 9.96 4.28
N GLY A 210 1.21 9.83 4.08
CA GLY A 210 1.89 8.54 4.11
C GLY A 210 1.96 8.04 5.54
N ILE A 211 1.05 7.14 5.93
CA ILE A 211 0.91 6.65 7.30
C ILE A 211 1.06 5.14 7.34
N ILE A 212 1.88 4.65 8.28
CA ILE A 212 1.90 3.26 8.69
C ILE A 212 1.15 3.11 10.01
N ARG A 213 0.34 2.05 10.13
CA ARG A 213 -0.42 1.70 11.33
C ARG A 213 -0.13 0.29 11.76
N ILE A 214 -0.07 0.07 13.07
CA ILE A 214 -0.04 -1.26 13.69
C ILE A 214 -1.38 -1.50 14.35
N ILE A 215 -2.09 -2.52 13.89
CA ILE A 215 -3.42 -2.91 14.35
C ILE A 215 -3.30 -4.28 15.00
N ASP A 216 -4.03 -4.51 16.09
CA ASP A 216 -4.09 -5.84 16.68
C ASP A 216 -4.68 -6.88 15.71
N SER A 217 -4.39 -8.17 15.92
CA SER A 217 -4.89 -9.24 15.04
C SER A 217 -6.41 -9.45 15.09
N LEU A 218 -7.11 -8.85 16.06
CA LEU A 218 -8.57 -8.90 16.17
C LEU A 218 -9.23 -7.71 15.45
N GLY A 219 -8.44 -6.77 14.92
CA GLY A 219 -8.91 -5.54 14.28
C GLY A 219 -9.70 -4.63 15.22
N LYS A 220 -9.45 -4.69 16.53
CA LYS A 220 -10.21 -3.89 17.50
C LYS A 220 -9.58 -2.52 17.70
N ASP A 221 -8.27 -2.49 17.90
CA ASP A 221 -7.53 -1.29 18.26
C ASP A 221 -6.39 -1.00 17.27
N GLU A 222 -6.31 0.25 16.81
CA GLU A 222 -5.08 0.83 16.26
C GLU A 222 -4.15 1.12 17.44
N LEU A 223 -3.00 0.45 17.49
CA LEU A 223 -2.08 0.54 18.60
C LEU A 223 -1.07 1.67 18.41
N PHE A 224 -0.56 1.79 17.18
CA PHE A 224 0.47 2.74 16.82
C PHE A 224 0.23 3.29 15.42
N SER A 225 0.58 4.56 15.22
CA SER A 225 0.67 5.16 13.89
C SER A 225 1.91 6.04 13.74
N TYR A 226 2.41 6.17 12.52
CA TYR A 226 3.56 7.00 12.17
C TYR A 226 3.44 7.57 10.75
N GLU A 227 3.66 8.86 10.60
CA GLU A 227 3.77 9.54 9.30
C GLU A 227 5.18 9.39 8.73
N PHE A 228 5.34 8.63 7.64
CA PHE A 228 6.64 8.19 7.15
C PHE A 228 7.23 9.05 6.02
N ASN A 229 6.41 9.91 5.40
CA ASN A 229 6.82 10.73 4.26
C ASN A 229 7.38 12.11 4.66
N GLU A 230 7.49 12.42 5.96
CA GLU A 230 8.04 13.70 6.43
C GLU A 230 9.50 13.88 5.99
N GLY A 231 9.76 14.95 5.23
CA GLY A 231 11.10 15.33 4.80
C GLY A 231 11.62 14.61 3.55
N LEU A 232 10.86 13.66 2.99
CA LEU A 232 11.18 13.03 1.72
C LEU A 232 10.85 13.97 0.56
N LYS A 233 11.81 14.16 -0.35
CA LYS A 233 11.66 15.11 -1.47
C LYS A 233 12.10 14.52 -2.79
N LEU A 234 13.27 13.91 -2.82
CA LEU A 234 13.89 13.41 -4.05
C LEU A 234 13.88 11.89 -4.12
N GLU A 235 13.66 11.25 -2.98
CA GLU A 235 13.74 9.82 -2.80
C GLU A 235 12.61 9.11 -3.54
N THR A 236 12.91 7.91 -4.03
CA THR A 236 11.98 7.04 -4.76
C THR A 236 11.69 5.73 -4.02
N ALA A 237 12.37 5.51 -2.89
CA ALA A 237 12.14 4.42 -1.95
C ALA A 237 12.23 4.93 -0.50
N VAL A 238 11.58 4.24 0.43
CA VAL A 238 11.66 4.54 1.87
C VAL A 238 11.59 3.27 2.70
N VAL A 239 12.47 3.15 3.71
CA VAL A 239 12.29 2.22 4.82
C VAL A 239 11.37 2.90 5.84
N VAL A 240 10.11 2.46 5.86
CA VAL A 240 9.03 3.08 6.65
C VAL A 240 9.22 2.77 8.12
N ALA A 241 9.31 1.49 8.46
CA ALA A 241 9.48 1.02 9.82
C ALA A 241 10.22 -0.32 9.85
N GLU A 242 10.78 -0.64 11.01
CA GLU A 242 11.42 -1.92 11.27
C GLU A 242 10.79 -2.57 12.49
N ILE A 243 10.42 -3.84 12.37
CA ILE A 243 10.06 -4.70 13.51
C ILE A 243 11.27 -5.59 13.79
N TYR A 244 11.85 -5.54 14.98
CA TYR A 244 13.13 -6.20 15.28
C TYR A 244 13.16 -6.86 16.65
N ARG A 245 13.98 -7.90 16.79
CA ARG A 245 14.25 -8.57 18.06
C ARG A 245 15.30 -7.78 18.84
N HIS A 246 15.07 -7.62 20.15
CA HIS A 246 16.02 -7.00 21.06
C HIS A 246 15.82 -7.58 22.47
N ASN A 247 16.81 -8.29 22.99
CA ASN A 247 16.75 -8.97 24.29
C ASN A 247 15.53 -9.90 24.41
N GLY A 248 15.26 -10.71 23.38
CA GLY A 248 14.14 -11.65 23.35
C GLY A 248 12.76 -10.98 23.19
N GLN A 249 12.72 -9.69 22.85
CA GLN A 249 11.48 -8.94 22.66
C GLN A 249 11.37 -8.34 21.27
N TRP A 250 10.19 -8.40 20.68
CA TRP A 250 9.89 -7.68 19.44
C TRP A 250 9.63 -6.21 19.74
N LYS A 251 10.27 -5.35 18.95
CA LYS A 251 10.14 -3.90 19.02
C LYS A 251 9.82 -3.33 17.66
N LEU A 252 9.09 -2.22 17.66
CA LEU A 252 8.86 -1.38 16.49
C LEU A 252 9.82 -0.18 16.53
N ASN A 253 10.41 0.14 15.38
CA ASN A 253 11.22 1.32 15.15
C ASN A 253 10.64 2.08 13.94
N PRO A 254 10.02 3.25 14.14
CA PRO A 254 9.65 4.14 13.04
C PRO A 254 10.91 4.71 12.40
N VAL A 255 11.16 4.45 11.11
CA VAL A 255 12.45 4.76 10.47
C VAL A 255 12.37 5.99 9.56
N GLY A 256 11.49 5.98 8.55
CA GLY A 256 11.37 7.09 7.59
C GLY A 256 12.68 7.46 6.88
N ASN A 257 13.51 6.46 6.54
CA ASN A 257 14.77 6.70 5.82
C ASN A 257 14.50 6.54 4.32
N GLY A 258 14.61 7.62 3.56
CA GLY A 258 14.48 7.59 2.11
C GLY A 258 15.76 7.13 1.40
N PHE A 259 15.57 6.59 0.19
CA PHE A 259 16.60 6.08 -0.71
C PHE A 259 16.35 6.62 -2.11
N ASN A 260 17.43 6.99 -2.80
CA ASN A 260 17.44 7.16 -4.26
C ASN A 260 17.79 5.79 -4.89
N GLY A 261 17.31 5.52 -6.10
CA GLY A 261 17.48 4.25 -6.80
C GLY A 261 16.36 3.23 -6.59
N GLY A 262 15.24 3.63 -5.96
CA GLY A 262 14.05 2.80 -5.86
C GLY A 262 14.28 1.46 -5.14
N LEU A 263 13.61 0.41 -5.62
CA LEU A 263 13.71 -0.93 -5.06
C LEU A 263 15.12 -1.52 -5.23
N GLU A 264 15.82 -1.21 -6.32
CA GLU A 264 17.18 -1.71 -6.58
C GLU A 264 18.15 -1.27 -5.46
N ALA A 265 18.11 -0.01 -5.08
CA ALA A 265 18.93 0.51 -3.98
C ALA A 265 18.61 -0.16 -2.62
N LEU A 266 17.35 -0.51 -2.36
CA LEU A 266 16.97 -1.26 -1.17
C LEU A 266 17.49 -2.70 -1.21
N CYS A 267 17.36 -3.37 -2.36
CA CYS A 267 17.90 -4.71 -2.58
C CYS A 267 19.41 -4.75 -2.34
N GLU A 268 20.16 -3.83 -2.93
CA GLU A 268 21.61 -3.71 -2.69
C GLU A 268 21.94 -3.46 -1.22
N ASN A 269 21.21 -2.56 -0.56
CA ASN A 269 21.38 -2.24 0.85
C ASN A 269 21.14 -3.46 1.77
N TYR A 270 20.29 -4.40 1.36
CA TYR A 270 19.99 -5.64 2.09
C TYR A 270 20.63 -6.89 1.48
N GLY A 271 21.63 -6.74 0.60
CA GLY A 271 22.44 -7.84 0.09
C GLY A 271 21.78 -8.72 -0.98
N ILE A 272 20.65 -8.30 -1.55
CA ILE A 272 20.03 -8.94 -2.72
C ILE A 272 20.69 -8.39 -3.98
N LYS A 273 21.21 -9.30 -4.83
CA LYS A 273 21.72 -8.92 -6.14
C LYS A 273 20.56 -8.90 -7.15
N VAL A 274 20.22 -7.73 -7.66
CA VAL A 274 19.28 -7.58 -8.76
C VAL A 274 20.04 -7.85 -10.07
N GLN A 275 19.50 -8.69 -10.95
CA GLN A 275 20.04 -8.98 -12.29
C GLN A 275 19.09 -8.49 -13.36
#